data_AF-A0A7J2JKX7-F1
#
_entry.id   AF-A0A7J2JKX7-F1
#
_cell.length_a   1.000
_cell.length_b   1.000
_cell.length_c   1.000
_cell.angle_alpha   90.00
_cell.angle_beta   90.00
_cell.angle_gamma   90.00
#
_symmetry.space_group_name_H-M   'P 1'
#
loop_
_entity.id
_entity.type
_entity.pdbx_description
1 polymer ?
#
loop_
_entity_poly.entity_id
_entity_poly.type
_entity_poly.pdbx_seq_one_letter_code
_entity_poly.pdbx_strand_id
1 'polypeptide(L)'
;MKFLNLIKNKGVFFTLAIILLIIPLILLVSFYVGTSKTKIEDATAKIRCDELHYFVEDVKRDLSRAVVIFGRRAAIYSIDYVIKPPGNPLLNYTFNCSSLCGVDCNKVVYPKTGSEAAIAELTLCGTLNGSNVTYMVNHTLKEWIDRIEMRGKDMDFRVNITLKEIKVIPVDAWHFSIIIDNKVDIIDKTGICYYRESTMRTTSNSSIIGLEDPLYALSSEGKIMKYIYDCDIRFDMNVIGNGSDGNGSGRGNVILKPSIADPSTFCSTNDVGELILVMNNGYGSCSLFEQICFDITAPESDHFAGVINYGKNAAQSFADKCNITIPWIRDTGNLSLSDGDCVYIKNSNTSHQVILGINSEDLNFSCYQVSNVTEYETNCSVNYTNGPSFFDRLDGNYNLSEKYQNQSREYFNNSLIGIETLVDIYELMDHNIVPHANATWIDYLYWREVNGSEVCGVCKTGDYAIRLDCQHIERYDLDTGC
;
A
#
# COMPACT_ATOMS: atom_id res chain seq x y z
N MET A 1 -3.67 1.78 104.68
CA MET A 1 -4.75 2.38 105.50
C MET A 1 -4.95 3.90 105.34
N LYS A 2 -4.16 4.62 104.52
CA LYS A 2 -4.43 6.05 104.20
C LYS A 2 -5.36 6.27 103.00
N PHE A 3 -5.51 5.29 102.11
CA PHE A 3 -6.37 5.39 100.92
C PHE A 3 -7.87 5.29 101.26
N LEU A 4 -8.24 4.46 102.26
CA LEU A 4 -9.65 4.30 102.68
C LEU A 4 -10.24 5.52 103.40
N ASN A 5 -9.43 6.37 104.03
CA ASN A 5 -9.91 7.56 104.74
C ASN A 5 -10.18 8.77 103.81
N LEU A 6 -9.71 8.73 102.56
CA LEU A 6 -10.06 9.73 101.53
C LEU A 6 -11.47 9.51 100.95
N ILE A 7 -12.00 8.29 101.04
CA ILE A 7 -13.31 7.91 100.45
C ILE A 7 -14.50 8.36 101.32
N LYS A 8 -14.25 8.80 102.58
CA LYS A 8 -15.30 9.32 103.47
C LYS A 8 -15.85 10.69 103.03
N ASN A 9 -15.14 11.39 102.15
CA ASN A 9 -15.56 12.66 101.60
C ASN A 9 -16.30 12.39 100.28
N LYS A 10 -17.64 12.48 100.28
CA LYS A 10 -18.50 12.17 99.13
C LYS A 10 -18.02 12.85 97.84
N GLY A 11 -17.48 14.07 97.95
CA GLY A 11 -16.92 14.81 96.82
C GLY A 11 -15.74 14.14 96.12
N VAL A 12 -14.86 13.43 96.85
CA VAL A 12 -13.69 12.72 96.27
C VAL A 12 -14.13 11.47 95.52
N PHE A 13 -15.17 10.77 95.99
CA PHE A 13 -15.72 9.61 95.30
C PHE A 13 -16.37 10.00 93.96
N PHE A 14 -17.16 11.08 93.95
CA PHE A 14 -17.80 11.57 92.72
C PHE A 14 -16.77 12.09 91.70
N THR A 15 -15.71 12.79 92.11
CA THR A 15 -14.65 13.20 91.16
C THR A 15 -13.90 12.02 90.58
N LEU A 16 -13.62 10.98 91.37
CA LEU A 16 -12.94 9.77 90.90
C LEU A 16 -13.82 8.97 89.92
N ALA A 17 -15.13 8.89 90.18
CA ALA A 17 -16.09 8.27 89.27
C ALA A 17 -16.24 9.05 87.95
N ILE A 18 -16.25 10.39 88.01
CA ILE A 18 -16.27 11.27 86.83
C ILE A 18 -15.00 11.07 85.99
N ILE A 19 -13.82 11.06 86.62
CA ILE A 19 -12.54 10.83 85.93
C ILE A 19 -12.54 9.45 85.26
N LEU A 20 -13.05 8.42 85.94
CA LEU A 20 -13.12 7.05 85.43
C LEU A 20 -14.08 6.91 84.24
N LEU A 21 -15.09 7.77 84.13
CA LEU A 21 -15.99 7.86 82.96
C LEU A 21 -15.42 8.73 81.84
N ILE A 22 -14.72 9.81 82.15
CA ILE A 22 -14.18 10.75 81.15
C ILE A 22 -12.98 10.15 80.41
N ILE A 23 -12.10 9.39 81.08
CA ILE A 23 -10.93 8.77 80.44
C ILE A 23 -11.31 7.88 79.23
N PRO A 24 -12.24 6.90 79.35
CA PRO A 24 -12.63 6.07 78.21
C PRO A 24 -13.37 6.87 77.14
N LEU A 25 -14.11 7.93 77.49
CA LEU A 25 -14.73 8.83 76.52
C LEU A 25 -13.67 9.58 75.68
N ILE A 26 -12.63 10.10 76.33
CA ILE A 26 -11.51 10.77 75.64
C ILE A 26 -10.77 9.78 74.76
N LEU A 27 -10.51 8.56 75.23
CA LEU A 27 -9.88 7.50 74.44
C LEU A 27 -10.73 7.11 73.22
N LEU A 28 -12.05 7.01 73.38
CA LEU A 28 -12.98 6.71 72.27
C LEU A 28 -12.97 7.83 71.22
N VAL A 29 -13.04 9.10 71.66
CA VAL A 29 -12.99 10.26 70.75
C VAL A 29 -11.65 10.31 70.02
N SER A 30 -10.54 10.10 70.73
CA SER A 30 -9.19 10.05 70.13
C SER A 30 -9.07 8.93 69.11
N PHE A 31 -9.57 7.73 69.42
CA PHE A 31 -9.60 6.60 68.50
C PHE A 31 -10.46 6.87 67.26
N TYR A 32 -11.65 7.46 67.44
CA TYR A 32 -12.55 7.77 66.33
C TYR A 32 -11.97 8.85 65.41
N VAL A 33 -11.39 9.92 65.98
CA VAL A 33 -10.72 10.97 65.20
C VAL A 33 -9.50 10.41 64.48
N GLY A 34 -8.69 9.58 65.14
CA GLY A 34 -7.53 8.92 64.54
C GLY A 34 -7.92 8.02 63.36
N THR A 35 -8.86 7.11 63.56
CA THR A 35 -9.30 6.16 62.52
C THR A 35 -10.04 6.84 61.35
N SER A 36 -10.85 7.87 61.63
CA SER A 36 -11.51 8.66 60.58
C SER A 36 -10.49 9.40 59.73
N LYS A 37 -9.50 10.05 60.36
CA LYS A 37 -8.43 10.76 59.65
C LYS A 37 -7.63 9.83 58.74
N THR A 38 -7.22 8.65 59.24
CA THR A 38 -6.48 7.66 58.43
C THR A 38 -7.29 7.17 57.23
N LYS A 39 -8.59 6.89 57.39
CA LYS A 39 -9.45 6.47 56.26
C LYS A 39 -9.57 7.55 55.19
N ILE A 40 -9.66 8.81 55.57
CA ILE A 40 -9.76 9.93 54.62
C ILE A 40 -8.43 10.15 53.89
N GLU A 41 -7.31 10.06 54.59
CA GLU A 41 -5.97 10.15 54.00
C GLU A 41 -5.73 9.00 53.01
N ASP A 42 -6.06 7.77 53.37
CA ASP A 42 -5.97 6.59 52.50
C ASP A 42 -6.88 6.71 51.27
N ALA A 43 -8.11 7.20 51.44
CA ALA A 43 -9.03 7.41 50.33
C ALA A 43 -8.52 8.49 49.36
N THR A 44 -7.95 9.59 49.88
CA THR A 44 -7.39 10.67 49.07
C THR A 44 -6.16 10.19 48.31
N ALA A 45 -5.25 9.48 48.98
CA ALA A 45 -4.08 8.86 48.36
C ALA A 45 -4.48 7.90 47.24
N LYS A 46 -5.50 7.07 47.48
CA LYS A 46 -6.04 6.15 46.47
C LYS A 46 -6.59 6.89 45.26
N ILE A 47 -7.43 7.90 45.44
CA ILE A 47 -7.99 8.70 44.34
C ILE A 47 -6.86 9.29 43.47
N ARG A 48 -5.83 9.87 44.09
CA ARG A 48 -4.71 10.46 43.32
C ARG A 48 -3.88 9.41 42.59
N CYS A 49 -3.68 8.23 43.18
CA CYS A 49 -3.02 7.12 42.50
C CYS A 49 -3.85 6.62 41.32
N ASP A 50 -5.18 6.52 41.46
CA ASP A 50 -6.07 6.11 40.38
C ASP A 50 -6.07 7.14 39.24
N GLU A 51 -6.11 8.44 39.56
CA GLU A 51 -5.98 9.53 38.57
C GLU A 51 -4.64 9.47 37.82
N LEU A 52 -3.53 9.26 38.54
CA LEU A 52 -2.21 9.11 37.92
C LEU A 52 -2.14 7.88 37.01
N HIS A 53 -2.76 6.77 37.42
CA HIS A 53 -2.85 5.57 36.59
C HIS A 53 -3.61 5.84 35.28
N TYR A 54 -4.81 6.43 35.36
CA TYR A 54 -5.59 6.75 34.16
C TYR A 54 -4.87 7.77 33.27
N PHE A 55 -4.21 8.77 33.86
CA PHE A 55 -3.40 9.72 33.10
C PHE A 55 -2.26 9.02 32.35
N VAL A 56 -1.55 8.09 32.97
CA VAL A 56 -0.48 7.32 32.31
C VAL A 56 -1.02 6.48 31.15
N GLU A 57 -2.16 5.82 31.32
CA GLU A 57 -2.78 5.01 30.26
C GLU A 57 -3.28 5.89 29.11
N ASP A 58 -3.84 7.06 29.40
CA ASP A 58 -4.20 8.05 28.39
C ASP A 58 -2.97 8.56 27.63
N VAL A 59 -1.86 8.85 28.32
CA VAL A 59 -0.59 9.25 27.70
C VAL A 59 -0.08 8.18 26.74
N LYS A 60 -0.09 6.91 27.12
CA LYS A 60 0.33 5.80 26.25
C LYS A 60 -0.52 5.73 24.98
N ARG A 61 -1.84 5.81 25.12
CA ARG A 61 -2.79 5.74 24.00
C ARG A 61 -2.66 6.94 23.08
N ASP A 62 -2.54 8.14 23.64
CA ASP A 62 -2.46 9.38 22.86
C ASP A 62 -1.12 9.50 22.15
N LEU A 63 0.00 9.08 22.76
CA LEU A 63 1.29 9.00 22.07
C LEU A 63 1.21 8.03 20.90
N SER A 64 0.65 6.83 21.07
CA SER A 64 0.51 5.86 19.96
C SER A 64 -0.29 6.44 18.78
N ARG A 65 -1.39 7.14 19.06
CA ARG A 65 -2.18 7.84 18.03
C ARG A 65 -1.40 8.99 17.39
N ALA A 66 -0.67 9.77 18.19
CA ALA A 66 0.14 10.86 17.72
C ALA A 66 1.20 10.37 16.72
N VAL A 67 1.87 9.26 17.02
CA VAL A 67 2.91 8.68 16.14
C VAL A 67 2.36 8.32 14.77
N VAL A 68 1.15 7.77 14.69
CA VAL A 68 0.48 7.51 13.41
C VAL A 68 0.24 8.82 12.63
N ILE A 69 -0.26 9.87 13.30
CA ILE A 69 -0.61 11.14 12.66
C ILE A 69 0.63 11.84 12.11
N PHE A 70 1.65 12.06 12.95
CA PHE A 70 2.85 12.76 12.49
C PHE A 70 3.71 11.89 11.59
N GLY A 71 3.68 10.56 11.75
CA GLY A 71 4.38 9.64 10.87
C GLY A 71 3.82 9.65 9.46
N ARG A 72 2.48 9.59 9.30
CA ARG A 72 1.85 9.71 7.98
C ARG A 72 2.10 11.08 7.35
N ARG A 73 2.06 12.17 8.14
CA ARG A 73 2.44 13.51 7.66
C ARG A 73 3.89 13.57 7.19
N ALA A 74 4.81 13.00 7.96
CA ALA A 74 6.22 12.90 7.57
C ALA A 74 6.40 12.14 6.26
N ALA A 75 5.66 11.06 6.01
CA ALA A 75 5.68 10.37 4.71
C ALA A 75 5.21 11.29 3.57
N ILE A 76 4.10 12.03 3.75
CA ILE A 76 3.60 12.99 2.75
C ILE A 76 4.65 14.07 2.42
N TYR A 77 5.32 14.64 3.43
CA TYR A 77 6.35 15.66 3.17
C TYR A 77 7.66 15.08 2.64
N SER A 78 7.92 13.80 2.90
CA SER A 78 9.03 13.09 2.24
C SER A 78 8.74 12.96 0.74
N ILE A 79 7.49 12.65 0.36
CA ILE A 79 7.07 12.66 -1.05
C ILE A 79 7.22 14.06 -1.65
N ASP A 80 6.65 15.09 -1.01
CA ASP A 80 6.74 16.49 -1.48
C ASP A 80 8.19 16.95 -1.72
N TYR A 81 9.12 16.52 -0.87
CA TYR A 81 10.55 16.78 -1.04
C TYR A 81 11.13 16.06 -2.27
N VAL A 82 10.78 14.79 -2.44
CA VAL A 82 11.26 13.95 -3.55
C VAL A 82 10.77 14.45 -4.89
N ILE A 83 9.51 14.90 -4.99
CA ILE A 83 8.89 15.37 -6.24
C ILE A 83 9.27 16.79 -6.63
N LYS A 84 9.84 17.57 -5.71
CA LYS A 84 10.20 18.97 -5.97
C LYS A 84 11.30 19.05 -7.06
N PRO A 85 11.09 19.78 -8.18
CA PRO A 85 12.07 19.89 -9.25
C PRO A 85 13.44 20.33 -8.72
N PRO A 86 14.54 19.64 -9.07
CA PRO A 86 14.72 18.67 -10.16
C PRO A 86 14.42 17.18 -9.84
N GLY A 87 13.74 16.87 -8.74
CA GLY A 87 13.56 15.50 -8.25
C GLY A 87 14.75 15.09 -7.37
N ASN A 88 14.51 14.85 -6.08
CA ASN A 88 15.58 14.61 -5.10
C ASN A 88 15.36 13.29 -4.34
N PRO A 89 15.87 12.16 -4.83
CA PRO A 89 15.74 10.89 -4.12
C PRO A 89 16.40 10.93 -2.73
N LEU A 90 15.82 10.19 -1.79
CA LEU A 90 16.26 10.21 -0.39
C LEU A 90 17.39 9.25 -0.05
N LEU A 91 17.90 8.45 -0.99
CA LEU A 91 18.88 7.36 -0.75
C LEU A 91 20.05 7.74 0.17
N ASN A 92 20.63 8.92 -0.05
CA ASN A 92 21.80 9.42 0.69
C ASN A 92 21.43 10.43 1.80
N TYR A 93 20.15 10.56 2.12
CA TYR A 93 19.68 11.51 3.14
C TYR A 93 20.21 11.10 4.51
N THR A 94 20.76 12.05 5.26
CA THR A 94 21.24 11.85 6.63
C THR A 94 20.42 12.69 7.58
N PHE A 95 20.07 12.12 8.74
CA PHE A 95 19.32 12.84 9.77
C PHE A 95 20.05 14.10 10.24
N ASN A 96 19.40 15.27 10.10
CA ASN A 96 19.94 16.54 10.58
C ASN A 96 19.27 16.96 11.90
N CYS A 97 19.99 16.80 13.01
CA CYS A 97 19.48 17.23 14.30
C CYS A 97 19.60 18.76 14.48
N SER A 98 18.47 19.42 14.69
CA SER A 98 18.37 20.86 14.96
C SER A 98 17.78 21.15 16.34
N SER A 99 17.86 22.41 16.79
CA SER A 99 17.22 22.85 18.04
C SER A 99 15.68 22.68 18.03
N LEU A 100 15.07 22.57 16.84
CA LEU A 100 13.64 22.35 16.68
C LEU A 100 13.19 20.94 17.06
N CYS A 101 14.12 19.97 17.10
CA CYS A 101 13.82 18.58 17.47
C CYS A 101 13.40 18.39 18.93
N GLY A 102 13.63 19.38 19.79
CA GLY A 102 13.31 19.28 21.22
C GLY A 102 14.11 18.20 21.97
N VAL A 103 15.24 17.76 21.42
CA VAL A 103 16.11 16.73 21.98
C VAL A 103 17.56 17.18 22.07
N ASP A 104 18.34 16.51 22.91
CA ASP A 104 19.79 16.72 22.98
C ASP A 104 20.46 16.03 21.79
N CYS A 105 20.82 16.82 20.78
CA CYS A 105 21.47 16.35 19.56
C CYS A 105 22.84 15.69 19.79
N ASN A 106 23.45 15.81 20.96
CA ASN A 106 24.68 15.08 21.29
C ASN A 106 24.40 13.65 21.79
N LYS A 107 23.16 13.37 22.21
CA LYS A 107 22.74 12.07 22.76
C LYS A 107 21.89 11.28 21.79
N VAL A 108 21.07 11.95 20.97
CA VAL A 108 20.22 11.31 19.98
C VAL A 108 21.00 11.23 18.66
N VAL A 109 21.47 10.03 18.33
CA VAL A 109 22.12 9.74 17.05
C VAL A 109 21.23 8.82 16.24
N TYR A 110 20.93 9.20 15.00
CA TYR A 110 20.24 8.36 14.04
C TYR A 110 21.24 7.88 12.98
N PRO A 111 21.79 6.65 13.11
CA PRO A 111 22.93 6.21 12.30
C PRO A 111 22.54 5.77 10.88
N LYS A 112 21.24 5.67 10.60
CA LYS A 112 20.73 5.20 9.32
C LYS A 112 20.59 6.35 8.33
N THR A 113 20.64 6.05 7.04
CA THR A 113 20.50 7.00 5.93
C THR A 113 19.29 6.62 5.08
N GLY A 114 18.85 7.48 4.17
CA GLY A 114 17.71 7.17 3.30
C GLY A 114 16.41 7.83 3.77
N SER A 115 15.32 7.34 3.20
CA SER A 115 13.93 7.72 3.53
C SER A 115 13.62 7.62 5.02
N GLU A 116 14.13 6.60 5.70
CA GLU A 116 13.97 6.41 7.14
C GLU A 116 14.56 7.56 7.98
N ALA A 117 15.66 8.16 7.52
CA ALA A 117 16.29 9.30 8.19
C ALA A 117 15.52 10.60 7.95
N ALA A 118 14.98 10.79 6.74
CA ALA A 118 14.14 11.94 6.40
C ALA A 118 12.83 11.92 7.20
N ILE A 119 12.14 10.77 7.25
CA ILE A 119 10.91 10.61 8.03
C ILE A 119 11.18 10.80 9.53
N ALA A 120 12.32 10.33 10.04
CA ALA A 120 12.72 10.56 11.43
C ALA A 120 12.96 12.05 11.73
N GLU A 121 13.64 12.79 10.85
CA GLU A 121 13.87 14.23 11.00
C GLU A 121 12.54 15.00 10.99
N LEU A 122 11.68 14.74 10.02
CA LEU A 122 10.35 15.35 9.93
C LEU A 122 9.55 15.10 11.21
N THR A 123 9.56 13.86 11.69
CA THR A 123 8.83 13.43 12.89
C THR A 123 9.29 14.14 14.16
N LEU A 124 10.61 14.26 14.35
CA LEU A 124 11.18 14.86 15.56
C LEU A 124 11.23 16.39 15.48
N CYS A 125 11.72 16.91 14.36
CA CYS A 125 12.15 18.30 14.20
C CYS A 125 11.17 19.14 13.40
N GLY A 126 10.29 18.52 12.60
CA GLY A 126 9.47 19.24 11.63
C GLY A 126 10.30 19.90 10.53
N THR A 127 11.53 19.43 10.32
CA THR A 127 12.47 19.94 9.32
C THR A 127 12.82 18.90 8.27
N LEU A 128 13.29 19.38 7.13
CA LEU A 128 14.03 18.61 6.12
C LEU A 128 15.28 19.39 5.76
N ASN A 129 16.44 18.74 5.79
CA ASN A 129 17.77 19.34 5.69
C ASN A 129 17.96 20.52 6.66
N GLY A 130 17.36 20.44 7.86
CA GLY A 130 17.36 21.53 8.83
C GLY A 130 16.49 22.74 8.47
N SER A 131 15.80 22.72 7.33
CA SER A 131 14.84 23.75 6.93
C SER A 131 13.44 23.40 7.41
N ASN A 132 12.71 24.38 7.95
CA ASN A 132 11.37 24.15 8.51
C ASN A 132 10.34 23.79 7.42
N VAL A 133 9.54 22.76 7.70
CA VAL A 133 8.42 22.35 6.85
C VAL A 133 7.13 22.92 7.45
N THR A 134 6.57 23.93 6.79
CA THR A 134 5.41 24.72 7.26
C THR A 134 4.27 23.88 7.81
N TYR A 135 3.98 22.75 7.16
CA TYR A 135 2.83 21.92 7.51
C TYR A 135 3.13 20.84 8.57
N MET A 136 4.38 20.71 9.01
CA MET A 136 4.78 19.92 10.19
C MET A 136 4.74 20.74 11.48
N VAL A 137 4.56 22.07 11.39
CA VAL A 137 4.41 22.94 12.55
C VAL A 137 3.23 22.45 13.40
N ASN A 138 3.44 22.32 14.71
CA ASN A 138 2.47 21.78 15.69
C ASN A 138 2.12 20.29 15.53
N HIS A 139 2.86 19.56 14.69
CA HIS A 139 2.64 18.14 14.40
C HIS A 139 3.92 17.30 14.61
N THR A 140 4.80 17.66 15.54
CA THR A 140 6.02 16.90 15.87
C THR A 140 5.90 16.21 17.22
N LEU A 141 6.81 15.27 17.52
CA LEU A 141 6.86 14.59 18.83
C LEU A 141 6.95 15.59 19.99
N LYS A 142 7.79 16.61 19.86
CA LYS A 142 7.97 17.67 20.87
C LYS A 142 6.65 18.34 21.22
N GLU A 143 5.87 18.72 20.21
CA GLU A 143 4.59 19.41 20.39
C GLU A 143 3.55 18.55 21.10
N TRP A 144 3.59 17.22 20.89
CA TRP A 144 2.75 16.29 21.63
C TRP A 144 3.20 16.12 23.09
N ILE A 145 4.50 16.01 23.33
CA ILE A 145 5.05 15.94 24.69
C ILE A 145 4.71 17.22 25.47
N ASP A 146 4.89 18.39 24.89
CA ASP A 146 4.57 19.68 25.54
C ASP A 146 3.10 19.77 25.95
N ARG A 147 2.18 19.25 25.12
CA ARG A 147 0.74 19.18 25.45
C ARG A 147 0.46 18.23 26.61
N ILE A 148 1.13 17.06 26.63
CA ILE A 148 1.01 16.09 27.71
C ILE A 148 1.55 16.67 29.02
N GLU A 149 2.70 17.34 28.98
CA GLU A 149 3.30 17.97 30.15
C GLU A 149 2.42 19.11 30.69
N MET A 150 1.85 19.92 29.80
CA MET A 150 0.89 20.97 30.17
C MET A 150 -0.34 20.37 30.85
N ARG A 151 -0.91 19.31 30.27
CA ARG A 151 -2.08 18.64 30.85
C ARG A 151 -1.79 17.98 32.19
N GLY A 152 -0.61 17.36 32.32
CA GLY A 152 -0.15 16.79 33.59
C GLY A 152 0.02 17.86 34.66
N LYS A 153 0.55 19.03 34.30
CA LYS A 153 0.70 20.16 35.22
C LYS A 153 -0.64 20.66 35.74
N ASP A 154 -1.68 20.71 34.90
CA ASP A 154 -3.04 21.09 35.31
C ASP A 154 -3.65 20.09 36.32
N MET A 155 -3.18 18.84 36.33
CA MET A 155 -3.58 17.79 37.27
C MET A 155 -2.64 17.67 38.49
N ASP A 156 -1.73 18.63 38.69
CA ASP A 156 -0.69 18.60 39.73
C ASP A 156 0.24 17.35 39.62
N PHE A 157 0.50 16.91 38.38
CA PHE A 157 1.53 15.92 38.06
C PHE A 157 2.77 16.58 37.48
N ARG A 158 3.95 16.12 37.91
CA ARG A 158 5.23 16.43 37.29
C ARG A 158 5.54 15.34 36.26
N VAL A 159 5.38 15.69 35.00
CA VAL A 159 5.68 14.83 33.85
C VAL A 159 7.05 15.17 33.30
N ASN A 160 7.83 14.15 32.96
CA ASN A 160 9.11 14.30 32.26
C ASN A 160 9.25 13.14 31.27
N ILE A 161 9.21 13.45 29.98
CA ILE A 161 9.32 12.46 28.90
C ILE A 161 10.56 12.81 28.09
N THR A 162 11.52 11.88 28.00
CA THR A 162 12.75 12.09 27.24
C THR A 162 12.94 10.99 26.20
N LEU A 163 13.14 11.39 24.94
CA LEU A 163 13.44 10.47 23.84
C LEU A 163 14.74 9.69 24.12
N LYS A 164 14.70 8.37 23.95
CA LYS A 164 15.89 7.52 23.92
C LYS A 164 16.29 7.15 22.50
N GLU A 165 15.32 6.67 21.73
CA GLU A 165 15.57 6.14 20.38
C GLU A 165 14.32 6.33 19.52
N ILE A 166 14.54 6.57 18.22
CA ILE A 166 13.51 6.53 17.18
C ILE A 166 13.98 5.59 16.07
N LYS A 167 13.07 4.83 15.49
CA LYS A 167 13.30 4.00 14.29
C LYS A 167 12.12 4.17 13.34
N VAL A 168 12.39 4.14 12.06
CA VAL A 168 11.37 4.15 11.00
C VAL A 168 11.61 2.92 10.14
N ILE A 169 10.64 2.01 10.08
CA ILE A 169 10.82 0.66 9.53
C ILE A 169 9.59 0.25 8.72
N PRO A 170 9.73 -0.30 7.49
CA PRO A 170 8.61 -0.89 6.77
C PRO A 170 8.08 -2.14 7.48
N VAL A 171 6.75 -2.33 7.49
CA VAL A 171 6.08 -3.46 8.18
C VAL A 171 5.63 -4.50 7.16
N ASP A 172 4.94 -4.04 6.12
CA ASP A 172 4.42 -4.82 5.02
C ASP A 172 4.38 -3.92 3.77
N ALA A 173 3.78 -4.41 2.68
CA ALA A 173 3.63 -3.66 1.43
C ALA A 173 2.85 -2.34 1.58
N TRP A 174 1.99 -2.23 2.60
CA TRP A 174 1.01 -1.17 2.77
C TRP A 174 1.23 -0.30 4.01
N HIS A 175 2.14 -0.69 4.89
CA HIS A 175 2.35 -0.03 6.17
C HIS A 175 3.83 0.12 6.53
N PHE A 176 4.11 1.17 7.29
CA PHE A 176 5.38 1.36 7.99
C PHE A 176 5.14 1.73 9.45
N SER A 177 6.12 1.46 10.29
CA SER A 177 6.10 1.73 11.72
C SER A 177 7.18 2.72 12.10
N ILE A 178 6.80 3.71 12.91
CA ILE A 178 7.73 4.51 13.67
C ILE A 178 7.72 3.97 15.10
N ILE A 179 8.90 3.53 15.56
CA ILE A 179 9.11 2.99 16.90
C ILE A 179 9.85 4.05 17.70
N ILE A 180 9.23 4.54 18.77
CA ILE A 180 9.77 5.56 19.65
C ILE A 180 9.92 4.97 21.04
N ASP A 181 11.14 4.90 21.53
CA ASP A 181 11.46 4.49 22.89
C ASP A 181 11.70 5.75 23.73
N ASN A 182 10.84 5.99 24.72
CA ASN A 182 10.93 7.13 25.62
C ASN A 182 11.24 6.68 27.04
N LYS A 183 11.98 7.48 27.80
CA LYS A 183 11.99 7.39 29.26
C LYS A 183 10.87 8.28 29.80
N VAL A 184 10.03 7.73 30.66
CA VAL A 184 8.86 8.43 31.20
C VAL A 184 8.92 8.42 32.73
N ASP A 185 8.93 9.62 33.32
CA ASP A 185 8.82 9.83 34.75
C ASP A 185 7.61 10.73 35.01
N ILE A 186 6.51 10.18 35.57
CA ILE A 186 5.30 10.91 35.96
C ILE A 186 5.13 10.79 37.46
N ILE A 187 5.18 11.90 38.17
CA ILE A 187 5.19 11.92 39.64
C ILE A 187 4.10 12.86 40.14
N ASP A 188 3.30 12.39 41.07
CA ASP A 188 2.38 13.24 41.79
C ASP A 188 3.13 14.30 42.61
N LYS A 189 2.68 15.56 42.59
CA LYS A 189 3.36 16.65 43.31
C LYS A 189 3.49 16.44 44.82
N THR A 190 2.60 15.66 45.44
CA THR A 190 2.71 15.25 46.86
C THR A 190 3.69 14.11 47.07
N GLY A 191 4.12 13.43 46.00
CA GLY A 191 5.05 12.30 46.04
C GLY A 191 4.43 10.96 46.47
N ILE A 192 3.11 10.91 46.66
CA ILE A 192 2.39 9.71 47.12
C ILE A 192 2.44 8.59 46.07
N CYS A 193 2.26 8.96 44.80
CA CYS A 193 2.18 8.02 43.68
C CYS A 193 3.16 8.45 42.58
N TYR A 194 3.76 7.49 41.89
CA TYR A 194 4.64 7.75 40.76
C TYR A 194 4.59 6.61 39.75
N TYR A 195 4.84 6.95 38.49
CA TYR A 195 5.11 6.06 37.39
C TYR A 195 6.49 6.37 36.84
N ARG A 196 7.36 5.36 36.79
CA ARG A 196 8.69 5.48 36.19
C ARG A 196 8.93 4.31 35.28
N GLU A 197 9.15 4.60 34.02
CA GLU A 197 9.50 3.59 33.04
C GLU A 197 10.76 4.03 32.31
N SER A 198 11.78 3.18 32.37
CA SER A 198 13.06 3.48 31.72
C SER A 198 12.89 3.48 30.20
N THR A 199 12.07 2.59 29.64
CA THR A 199 11.83 2.46 28.21
C THR A 199 10.35 2.15 27.96
N MET A 200 9.55 3.18 27.74
CA MET A 200 8.18 3.08 27.25
C MET A 200 8.21 3.10 25.72
N ARG A 201 7.94 1.96 25.10
CA ARG A 201 7.90 1.81 23.64
C ARG A 201 6.55 2.23 23.09
N THR A 202 6.56 3.10 22.10
CA THR A 202 5.39 3.48 21.32
C THR A 202 5.63 3.13 19.86
N THR A 203 4.68 2.42 19.25
CA THR A 203 4.75 2.03 17.85
C THR A 203 3.58 2.64 17.08
N SER A 204 3.82 3.02 15.83
CA SER A 204 2.75 3.34 14.86
C SER A 204 2.52 2.19 13.90
N ASN A 205 1.33 2.17 13.31
CA ASN A 205 1.03 1.41 12.10
C ASN A 205 0.48 2.37 11.05
N SER A 206 1.37 3.03 10.33
CA SER A 206 1.03 4.10 9.39
C SER A 206 0.84 3.51 8.00
N SER A 207 -0.36 3.63 7.44
CA SER A 207 -0.65 3.16 6.08
C SER A 207 -0.10 4.11 5.01
N ILE A 208 0.39 3.56 3.90
CA ILE A 208 0.77 4.28 2.67
C ILE A 208 -0.37 4.37 1.65
N ILE A 209 -1.51 3.71 1.90
CA ILE A 209 -2.65 3.75 0.99
C ILE A 209 -3.19 5.19 0.89
N GLY A 210 -3.45 5.61 -0.34
CA GLY A 210 -3.83 6.97 -0.73
C GLY A 210 -2.68 7.99 -0.66
N LEU A 211 -1.43 7.56 -0.46
CA LEU A 211 -0.26 8.41 -0.69
C LEU A 211 0.13 8.36 -2.18
N GLU A 212 0.78 9.41 -2.65
CA GLU A 212 1.35 9.47 -3.99
C GLU A 212 2.57 8.54 -4.10
N ASP A 213 2.74 7.89 -5.25
CA ASP A 213 3.86 7.02 -5.56
C ASP A 213 5.08 7.86 -5.97
N PRO A 214 6.15 7.89 -5.15
CA PRO A 214 7.34 8.68 -5.46
C PRO A 214 8.04 8.21 -6.74
N LEU A 215 7.91 6.93 -7.13
CA LEU A 215 8.58 6.40 -8.31
C LEU A 215 8.04 7.03 -9.58
N TYR A 216 6.72 7.11 -9.73
CA TYR A 216 6.09 7.74 -10.89
C TYR A 216 6.43 9.22 -10.97
N ALA A 217 6.37 9.93 -9.84
CA ALA A 217 6.71 11.34 -9.82
C ALA A 217 8.20 11.57 -10.14
N LEU A 218 9.12 10.75 -9.64
CA LEU A 218 10.56 10.84 -9.98
C LEU A 218 10.82 10.52 -11.45
N SER A 219 10.25 9.44 -11.97
CA SER A 219 10.50 8.98 -13.34
C SER A 219 9.82 9.85 -14.40
N SER A 220 8.76 10.58 -14.04
CA SER A 220 8.05 11.51 -14.93
C SER A 220 8.46 12.98 -14.77
N GLU A 221 9.49 13.29 -13.98
CA GLU A 221 9.88 14.67 -13.61
C GLU A 221 8.73 15.49 -12.98
N GLY A 222 7.86 14.82 -12.22
CA GLY A 222 6.71 15.40 -11.54
C GLY A 222 5.52 15.70 -12.45
N LYS A 223 5.50 15.18 -13.68
CA LYS A 223 4.39 15.37 -14.62
C LYS A 223 3.18 14.50 -14.30
N ILE A 224 3.39 13.34 -13.71
CA ILE A 224 2.35 12.36 -13.40
C ILE A 224 2.30 12.14 -11.90
N MET A 225 1.08 12.16 -11.37
CA MET A 225 0.78 11.90 -9.96
C MET A 225 -0.10 10.66 -9.88
N LYS A 226 0.44 9.57 -9.34
CA LYS A 226 -0.29 8.32 -9.15
C LYS A 226 -0.43 8.02 -7.67
N TYR A 227 -1.61 7.61 -7.22
CA TYR A 227 -1.88 7.28 -5.83
C TYR A 227 -1.86 5.77 -5.61
N ILE A 228 -1.34 5.35 -4.46
CA ILE A 228 -1.23 3.95 -4.07
C ILE A 228 -2.58 3.44 -3.56
N TYR A 229 -3.19 2.50 -4.28
CA TYR A 229 -4.41 1.80 -3.89
C TYR A 229 -4.22 0.30 -3.98
N ASP A 230 -4.48 -0.40 -2.87
CA ASP A 230 -4.42 -1.86 -2.80
C ASP A 230 -5.63 -2.48 -3.50
N CYS A 231 -5.36 -3.30 -4.52
CA CYS A 231 -6.34 -4.15 -5.19
C CYS A 231 -5.65 -5.26 -6.00
N ASP A 232 -6.46 -6.07 -6.69
CA ASP A 232 -5.95 -7.13 -7.57
C ASP A 232 -5.91 -6.67 -9.03
N ILE A 233 -4.74 -6.80 -9.66
CA ILE A 233 -4.62 -6.71 -11.13
C ILE A 233 -5.14 -8.03 -11.71
N ARG A 234 -6.16 -7.94 -12.57
CA ARG A 234 -6.79 -9.11 -13.19
C ARG A 234 -6.94 -8.92 -14.69
N PHE A 235 -6.59 -9.98 -15.42
CA PHE A 235 -6.87 -10.14 -16.83
C PHE A 235 -8.03 -11.13 -16.93
N ASP A 236 -9.26 -10.66 -16.72
CA ASP A 236 -10.46 -11.49 -16.66
C ASP A 236 -10.82 -12.07 -18.04
N MET A 237 -10.12 -13.13 -18.43
CA MET A 237 -10.33 -13.84 -19.69
C MET A 237 -11.30 -15.00 -19.52
N ASN A 238 -12.27 -15.09 -20.42
CA ASN A 238 -13.30 -16.13 -20.35
C ASN A 238 -13.41 -16.89 -21.67
N VAL A 239 -13.34 -18.22 -21.61
CA VAL A 239 -13.65 -19.07 -22.76
C VAL A 239 -15.16 -18.96 -23.04
N ILE A 240 -15.52 -18.34 -24.16
CA ILE A 240 -16.91 -18.13 -24.57
C ILE A 240 -17.39 -19.16 -25.60
N GLY A 241 -16.45 -19.84 -26.27
CA GLY A 241 -16.75 -20.79 -27.34
C GLY A 241 -15.68 -21.84 -27.54
N ASN A 242 -16.07 -23.01 -28.03
CA ASN A 242 -15.16 -24.06 -28.48
C ASN A 242 -15.48 -24.40 -29.93
N GLY A 243 -14.46 -24.43 -30.78
CA GLY A 243 -14.56 -24.84 -32.18
C GLY A 243 -14.39 -26.35 -32.36
N SER A 244 -14.76 -26.85 -33.53
CA SER A 244 -14.47 -28.23 -33.94
C SER A 244 -13.06 -28.39 -34.50
N ASP A 245 -12.49 -27.30 -35.02
CA ASP A 245 -11.20 -27.25 -35.71
C ASP A 245 -10.74 -25.78 -35.81
N GLY A 246 -9.44 -25.59 -36.03
CA GLY A 246 -8.82 -24.27 -36.13
C GLY A 246 -7.32 -24.36 -36.36
N ASN A 247 -6.74 -23.28 -36.90
CA ASN A 247 -5.30 -23.16 -37.12
C ASN A 247 -4.81 -21.78 -36.70
N GLY A 248 -3.59 -21.71 -36.16
CA GLY A 248 -2.98 -20.48 -35.67
C GLY A 248 -3.70 -19.86 -34.46
N SER A 249 -3.04 -18.92 -33.81
CA SER A 249 -3.62 -18.15 -32.70
C SER A 249 -3.54 -16.66 -33.06
N GLY A 250 -4.54 -15.87 -32.67
CA GLY A 250 -4.62 -14.47 -33.04
C GLY A 250 -5.59 -13.71 -32.14
N ARG A 251 -5.31 -12.42 -31.92
CA ARG A 251 -6.13 -11.52 -31.10
C ARG A 251 -6.62 -10.35 -31.93
N GLY A 252 -7.74 -9.74 -31.55
CA GLY A 252 -8.22 -8.52 -32.20
C GLY A 252 -9.63 -8.14 -31.80
N ASN A 253 -10.03 -6.94 -32.20
CA ASN A 253 -11.38 -6.44 -31.99
C ASN A 253 -12.33 -7.08 -33.01
N VAL A 254 -13.50 -7.47 -32.54
CA VAL A 254 -14.50 -8.14 -33.38
C VAL A 254 -15.07 -7.18 -34.41
N ILE A 255 -15.15 -7.65 -35.65
CA ILE A 255 -16.01 -7.10 -36.68
C ILE A 255 -16.94 -8.19 -37.21
N LEU A 256 -18.24 -7.96 -37.11
CA LEU A 256 -19.26 -8.85 -37.61
C LEU A 256 -19.36 -8.69 -39.13
N LYS A 257 -19.42 -9.81 -39.86
CA LYS A 257 -19.56 -9.79 -41.33
C LYS A 257 -20.70 -8.91 -41.87
N PRO A 258 -21.88 -8.79 -41.21
CA PRO A 258 -22.93 -7.86 -41.61
C PRO A 258 -22.54 -6.37 -41.58
N SER A 259 -21.55 -5.99 -40.77
CA SER A 259 -21.06 -4.61 -40.66
C SER A 259 -20.14 -4.21 -41.82
N ILE A 260 -19.70 -5.19 -42.63
CA ILE A 260 -18.90 -4.96 -43.84
C ILE A 260 -19.83 -4.78 -45.04
N ALA A 261 -20.05 -3.53 -45.44
CA ALA A 261 -20.95 -3.14 -46.54
C ALA A 261 -20.43 -3.53 -47.93
N ASP A 262 -19.13 -3.34 -48.20
CA ASP A 262 -18.47 -3.75 -49.45
C ASP A 262 -17.29 -4.68 -49.15
N PRO A 263 -17.51 -6.01 -49.17
CA PRO A 263 -16.44 -6.96 -48.93
C PRO A 263 -15.32 -6.87 -49.98
N SER A 264 -15.62 -6.50 -51.22
CA SER A 264 -14.66 -6.68 -52.33
C SER A 264 -13.40 -5.82 -52.21
N THR A 265 -13.47 -4.70 -51.50
CA THR A 265 -12.35 -3.77 -51.28
C THR A 265 -12.03 -3.54 -49.81
N PHE A 266 -12.75 -4.19 -48.87
CA PHE A 266 -12.67 -3.81 -47.46
C PHE A 266 -11.24 -3.85 -46.90
N CYS A 267 -10.52 -4.95 -47.13
CA CYS A 267 -9.17 -5.14 -46.59
C CYS A 267 -8.09 -4.40 -47.38
N SER A 268 -8.41 -3.85 -48.56
CA SER A 268 -7.46 -3.00 -49.31
C SER A 268 -7.65 -1.51 -49.04
N THR A 269 -8.71 -1.12 -48.34
CA THR A 269 -9.03 0.28 -48.03
C THR A 269 -9.09 0.60 -46.54
N ASN A 270 -9.08 -0.42 -45.68
CA ASN A 270 -9.13 -0.25 -44.23
C ASN A 270 -8.00 -1.06 -43.60
N ASP A 271 -7.47 -0.54 -42.50
CA ASP A 271 -6.56 -1.31 -41.65
C ASP A 271 -7.37 -2.38 -40.90
N VAL A 272 -7.11 -3.64 -41.25
CA VAL A 272 -7.82 -4.81 -40.70
C VAL A 272 -6.93 -5.70 -39.84
N GLY A 273 -5.66 -5.33 -39.66
CA GLY A 273 -4.64 -6.17 -39.00
C GLY A 273 -4.95 -6.51 -37.55
N GLU A 274 -5.72 -5.66 -36.87
CA GLU A 274 -6.14 -5.84 -35.48
C GLU A 274 -7.60 -6.30 -35.35
N LEU A 275 -8.24 -6.71 -36.46
CA LEU A 275 -9.65 -7.11 -36.47
C LEU A 275 -9.81 -8.63 -36.58
N ILE A 276 -10.76 -9.17 -35.81
CA ILE A 276 -11.24 -10.54 -35.95
C ILE A 276 -12.59 -10.54 -36.66
N LEU A 277 -12.64 -11.14 -37.83
CA LEU A 277 -13.88 -11.26 -38.59
C LEU A 277 -14.73 -12.41 -38.05
N VAL A 278 -15.98 -12.11 -37.68
CA VAL A 278 -16.97 -13.12 -37.27
C VAL A 278 -18.01 -13.34 -38.36
N MET A 279 -18.14 -14.58 -38.80
CA MET A 279 -19.04 -15.00 -39.88
C MET A 279 -20.13 -15.97 -39.40
N ASN A 280 -21.34 -15.78 -39.93
CA ASN A 280 -22.49 -16.65 -39.70
C ASN A 280 -22.58 -17.80 -40.73
N ASN A 281 -23.54 -18.72 -40.52
CA ASN A 281 -23.85 -19.80 -41.47
C ASN A 281 -24.14 -19.26 -42.90
N GLY A 282 -23.44 -19.81 -43.90
CA GLY A 282 -23.66 -19.53 -45.32
C GLY A 282 -22.59 -18.69 -46.03
N TYR A 283 -21.53 -18.27 -45.31
CA TYR A 283 -20.37 -17.55 -45.85
C TYR A 283 -19.14 -18.47 -45.98
N GLY A 284 -18.25 -18.20 -46.93
CA GLY A 284 -17.05 -19.03 -47.18
C GLY A 284 -17.00 -19.72 -48.54
N SER A 285 -17.32 -19.02 -49.63
CA SER A 285 -17.17 -19.56 -50.99
C SER A 285 -15.76 -19.44 -51.56
N CYS A 286 -14.78 -19.01 -50.75
CA CYS A 286 -13.42 -18.64 -51.19
C CYS A 286 -13.45 -17.67 -52.38
N SER A 287 -14.21 -16.59 -52.23
CA SER A 287 -14.26 -15.53 -53.23
C SER A 287 -12.99 -14.68 -53.15
N LEU A 288 -12.91 -13.66 -54.02
CA LEU A 288 -11.80 -12.71 -54.02
C LEU A 288 -11.59 -12.06 -52.63
N PHE A 289 -12.66 -11.85 -51.86
CA PHE A 289 -12.57 -11.32 -50.50
C PHE A 289 -11.74 -12.23 -49.58
N GLU A 290 -12.12 -13.50 -49.44
CA GLU A 290 -11.39 -14.44 -48.58
C GLU A 290 -9.95 -14.68 -49.08
N GLN A 291 -9.73 -14.67 -50.39
CA GLN A 291 -8.38 -14.86 -50.96
C GLN A 291 -7.43 -13.69 -50.67
N ILE A 292 -7.95 -12.46 -50.56
CA ILE A 292 -7.15 -11.28 -50.24
C ILE A 292 -7.01 -11.13 -48.72
N CYS A 293 -8.12 -11.18 -47.99
CA CYS A 293 -8.16 -10.81 -46.58
C CYS A 293 -7.64 -11.88 -45.62
N PHE A 294 -7.48 -13.13 -46.08
CA PHE A 294 -7.08 -14.26 -45.24
C PHE A 294 -5.70 -14.83 -45.60
N ASP A 295 -4.86 -14.01 -46.24
CA ASP A 295 -3.48 -14.33 -46.60
C ASP A 295 -2.47 -13.58 -45.72
N ILE A 296 -1.82 -14.29 -44.79
CA ILE A 296 -0.79 -13.78 -43.89
C ILE A 296 0.48 -13.28 -44.61
N THR A 297 0.63 -13.57 -45.91
CA THR A 297 1.75 -13.04 -46.71
C THR A 297 1.52 -11.62 -47.21
N ALA A 298 0.28 -11.13 -47.12
CA ALA A 298 -0.04 -9.72 -47.36
C ALA A 298 0.50 -8.83 -46.21
N PRO A 299 0.60 -7.51 -46.40
CA PRO A 299 0.86 -6.58 -45.30
C PRO A 299 -0.15 -6.77 -44.17
N GLU A 300 0.29 -6.59 -42.92
CA GLU A 300 -0.55 -6.78 -41.72
C GLU A 300 -1.83 -5.94 -41.76
N SER A 301 -1.77 -4.74 -42.33
CA SER A 301 -2.94 -3.88 -42.52
C SER A 301 -4.00 -4.45 -43.47
N ASP A 302 -3.64 -5.42 -44.31
CA ASP A 302 -4.44 -5.88 -45.45
C ASP A 302 -5.07 -7.25 -45.22
N HIS A 303 -4.77 -7.91 -44.09
CA HIS A 303 -5.38 -9.18 -43.71
C HIS A 303 -5.93 -9.13 -42.28
N PHE A 304 -6.99 -9.90 -42.01
CA PHE A 304 -7.54 -9.96 -40.65
C PHE A 304 -6.57 -10.65 -39.68
N ALA A 305 -6.62 -10.26 -38.41
CA ALA A 305 -5.91 -10.93 -37.31
C ALA A 305 -6.40 -12.37 -37.11
N GLY A 306 -7.67 -12.62 -37.46
CA GLY A 306 -8.22 -13.95 -37.51
C GLY A 306 -9.69 -14.00 -37.92
N VAL A 307 -10.21 -15.22 -38.07
CA VAL A 307 -11.59 -15.45 -38.51
C VAL A 307 -12.30 -16.48 -37.64
N ILE A 308 -13.50 -16.14 -37.18
CA ILE A 308 -14.39 -17.03 -36.43
C ILE A 308 -15.60 -17.35 -37.29
N ASN A 309 -15.87 -18.64 -37.49
CA ASN A 309 -17.08 -19.10 -38.17
C ASN A 309 -18.00 -19.85 -37.19
N TYR A 310 -19.21 -19.32 -36.99
CA TYR A 310 -20.21 -19.94 -36.13
C TYR A 310 -20.79 -21.25 -36.69
N GLY A 311 -20.67 -21.48 -38.00
CA GLY A 311 -21.51 -22.42 -38.71
C GLY A 311 -21.03 -23.87 -38.75
N LYS A 312 -21.78 -24.80 -38.13
CA LYS A 312 -21.47 -26.25 -37.99
C LYS A 312 -21.49 -27.09 -39.29
N ASN A 313 -21.65 -26.48 -40.46
CA ASN A 313 -21.78 -27.20 -41.72
C ASN A 313 -20.42 -27.32 -42.41
N ALA A 314 -19.68 -28.41 -42.16
CA ALA A 314 -18.38 -28.69 -42.78
C ALA A 314 -18.38 -28.51 -44.32
N ALA A 315 -19.46 -28.92 -45.01
CA ALA A 315 -19.60 -28.75 -46.47
C ALA A 315 -19.65 -27.28 -46.96
N GLN A 316 -19.78 -26.32 -46.04
CA GLN A 316 -19.77 -24.88 -46.31
C GLN A 316 -18.64 -24.13 -45.57
N SER A 317 -17.71 -24.84 -44.94
CA SER A 317 -16.61 -24.20 -44.23
C SER A 317 -15.64 -23.52 -45.19
N PHE A 318 -15.38 -22.24 -44.95
CA PHE A 318 -14.37 -21.43 -45.64
C PHE A 318 -12.97 -22.10 -45.62
N ALA A 319 -12.61 -22.76 -44.51
CA ALA A 319 -11.33 -23.45 -44.35
C ALA A 319 -11.13 -24.65 -45.29
N ASP A 320 -12.21 -25.33 -45.71
CA ASP A 320 -12.11 -26.46 -46.66
C ASP A 320 -12.09 -26.00 -48.12
N LYS A 321 -12.47 -24.74 -48.37
CA LYS A 321 -12.66 -24.17 -49.72
C LYS A 321 -11.59 -23.16 -50.10
N CYS A 322 -10.87 -22.62 -49.13
CA CYS A 322 -9.85 -21.61 -49.31
C CYS A 322 -8.56 -22.03 -48.60
N ASN A 323 -7.43 -21.68 -49.20
CA ASN A 323 -6.14 -21.85 -48.53
C ASN A 323 -5.92 -20.67 -47.57
N ILE A 324 -6.30 -20.84 -46.31
CA ILE A 324 -6.25 -19.80 -45.29
C ILE A 324 -4.95 -19.92 -44.52
N THR A 325 -4.22 -18.81 -44.41
CA THR A 325 -2.92 -18.78 -43.73
C THR A 325 -2.94 -17.94 -42.45
N ILE A 326 -3.93 -17.06 -42.27
CA ILE A 326 -4.17 -16.35 -41.00
C ILE A 326 -4.80 -17.27 -39.94
N PRO A 327 -4.79 -16.88 -38.65
CA PRO A 327 -5.50 -17.61 -37.59
C PRO A 327 -7.00 -17.76 -37.85
N TRP A 328 -7.57 -18.94 -37.59
CA TRP A 328 -9.00 -19.17 -37.76
C TRP A 328 -9.56 -20.29 -36.87
N ILE A 329 -10.87 -20.24 -36.64
CA ILE A 329 -11.61 -21.27 -35.91
C ILE A 329 -13.02 -21.45 -36.50
N ARG A 330 -13.53 -22.69 -36.51
CA ARG A 330 -14.86 -23.02 -37.06
C ARG A 330 -15.75 -23.78 -36.09
N ASP A 331 -17.04 -23.79 -36.42
CA ASP A 331 -18.11 -24.52 -35.73
C ASP A 331 -18.29 -24.12 -34.25
N THR A 332 -17.95 -22.89 -33.89
CA THR A 332 -17.98 -22.41 -32.49
C THR A 332 -19.39 -22.32 -31.90
N GLY A 333 -20.42 -22.32 -32.75
CA GLY A 333 -21.76 -21.89 -32.38
C GLY A 333 -21.84 -20.36 -32.20
N ASN A 334 -23.03 -19.85 -31.91
CA ASN A 334 -23.24 -18.41 -31.71
C ASN A 334 -22.67 -17.97 -30.36
N LEU A 335 -21.70 -17.06 -30.39
CA LEU A 335 -20.97 -16.57 -29.21
C LEU A 335 -21.52 -15.24 -28.66
N SER A 336 -22.58 -14.69 -29.26
CA SER A 336 -23.21 -13.41 -28.85
C SER A 336 -22.25 -12.20 -28.79
N LEU A 337 -21.22 -12.21 -29.66
CA LEU A 337 -20.27 -11.10 -29.82
C LEU A 337 -20.88 -9.88 -30.51
N SER A 338 -20.36 -8.70 -30.19
CA SER A 338 -20.66 -7.40 -30.80
C SER A 338 -19.42 -6.79 -31.47
N ASP A 339 -19.63 -5.85 -32.39
CA ASP A 339 -18.52 -5.08 -32.97
C ASP A 339 -17.74 -4.35 -31.87
N GLY A 340 -16.42 -4.45 -31.90
CA GLY A 340 -15.51 -3.85 -30.92
C GLY A 340 -15.12 -4.77 -29.75
N ASP A 341 -15.82 -5.88 -29.52
CA ASP A 341 -15.44 -6.84 -28.46
C ASP A 341 -14.02 -7.36 -28.67
N CYS A 342 -13.21 -7.43 -27.62
CA CYS A 342 -11.87 -8.00 -27.72
C CYS A 342 -11.92 -9.53 -27.67
N VAL A 343 -11.32 -10.20 -28.66
CA VAL A 343 -11.30 -11.67 -28.72
C VAL A 343 -9.89 -12.21 -28.96
N TYR A 344 -9.62 -13.36 -28.37
CA TYR A 344 -8.44 -14.18 -28.61
C TYR A 344 -8.86 -15.57 -29.11
N ILE A 345 -8.39 -15.93 -30.30
CA ILE A 345 -8.49 -17.28 -30.87
C ILE A 345 -7.29 -18.07 -30.37
N LYS A 346 -7.53 -19.09 -29.55
CA LYS A 346 -6.51 -19.99 -29.02
C LYS A 346 -6.68 -21.37 -29.63
N ASN A 347 -5.78 -21.74 -30.54
CA ASN A 347 -5.77 -23.06 -31.14
C ASN A 347 -4.56 -23.88 -30.67
N SER A 348 -4.80 -25.16 -30.45
CA SER A 348 -3.79 -26.16 -30.12
C SER A 348 -4.14 -27.46 -30.85
N ASN A 349 -3.26 -28.47 -30.80
CA ASN A 349 -3.51 -29.75 -31.47
C ASN A 349 -4.76 -30.49 -30.99
N THR A 350 -5.32 -30.14 -29.83
CA THR A 350 -6.43 -30.87 -29.20
C THR A 350 -7.57 -29.98 -28.71
N SER A 351 -7.42 -28.66 -28.78
CA SER A 351 -8.38 -27.69 -28.26
C SER A 351 -8.39 -26.42 -29.12
N HIS A 352 -9.58 -25.96 -29.49
CA HIS A 352 -9.83 -24.77 -30.30
C HIS A 352 -10.82 -23.89 -29.56
N GLN A 353 -10.39 -22.73 -29.08
CA GLN A 353 -11.15 -21.91 -28.17
C GLN A 353 -11.26 -20.47 -28.65
N VAL A 354 -12.40 -19.87 -28.39
CA VAL A 354 -12.60 -18.43 -28.46
C VAL A 354 -12.68 -17.89 -27.04
N ILE A 355 -11.78 -16.98 -26.73
CA ILE A 355 -11.66 -16.34 -25.42
C ILE A 355 -12.08 -14.89 -25.57
N LEU A 356 -13.01 -14.44 -24.74
CA LEU A 356 -13.32 -13.03 -24.58
C LEU A 356 -12.20 -12.40 -23.76
N GLY A 357 -11.50 -11.47 -24.40
CA GLY A 357 -10.41 -10.71 -23.80
C GLY A 357 -10.88 -9.39 -23.22
N ILE A 358 -9.93 -8.49 -23.02
CA ILE A 358 -10.14 -7.13 -22.52
C ILE A 358 -9.45 -6.11 -23.42
N ASN A 359 -10.02 -4.93 -23.63
CA ASN A 359 -9.27 -3.87 -24.32
C ASN A 359 -8.22 -3.30 -23.37
N SER A 360 -7.07 -2.92 -23.90
CA SER A 360 -5.98 -2.37 -23.10
C SER A 360 -6.39 -1.10 -22.32
N GLU A 361 -7.32 -0.29 -22.84
CA GLU A 361 -7.84 0.90 -22.15
C GLU A 361 -8.77 0.58 -20.95
N ASP A 362 -9.35 -0.62 -20.92
CA ASP A 362 -10.27 -1.05 -19.86
C ASP A 362 -9.53 -1.65 -18.64
N LEU A 363 -8.20 -1.80 -18.73
CA LEU A 363 -7.39 -2.31 -17.63
C LEU A 363 -7.32 -1.31 -16.47
N ASN A 364 -7.33 -1.83 -15.24
CA ASN A 364 -7.20 -1.00 -14.05
C ASN A 364 -5.74 -0.63 -13.77
N PHE A 365 -5.27 0.47 -14.35
CA PHE A 365 -3.93 1.00 -14.12
C PHE A 365 -3.74 1.68 -12.76
N SER A 366 -4.80 1.95 -12.00
CA SER A 366 -4.68 2.56 -10.66
C SER A 366 -4.27 1.56 -9.57
N CYS A 367 -4.21 0.28 -9.93
CA CYS A 367 -4.12 -0.81 -8.98
C CYS A 367 -2.69 -1.15 -8.57
N TYR A 368 -2.43 -1.22 -7.27
CA TYR A 368 -1.18 -1.75 -6.72
C TYR A 368 -1.42 -3.10 -6.07
N GLN A 369 -0.47 -4.01 -6.26
CA GLN A 369 -0.43 -5.30 -5.58
C GLN A 369 0.91 -5.53 -4.89
N VAL A 370 0.95 -6.52 -4.00
CA VAL A 370 2.21 -6.97 -3.37
C VAL A 370 3.10 -7.62 -4.42
N SER A 371 4.33 -7.11 -4.55
CA SER A 371 5.32 -7.70 -5.44
C SER A 371 5.96 -8.92 -4.78
N ASN A 372 5.67 -10.10 -5.34
CA ASN A 372 6.16 -11.38 -4.83
C ASN A 372 6.58 -12.30 -5.97
N VAL A 373 7.64 -11.88 -6.66
CA VAL A 373 8.19 -12.54 -7.84
C VAL A 373 8.74 -13.94 -7.53
N THR A 374 9.09 -14.20 -6.27
CA THR A 374 9.53 -15.52 -5.80
C THR A 374 8.44 -16.60 -5.78
N GLU A 375 7.16 -16.23 -5.85
CA GLU A 375 6.05 -17.19 -5.90
C GLU A 375 5.71 -17.66 -7.32
N TYR A 376 6.27 -17.01 -8.35
CA TYR A 376 5.96 -17.38 -9.73
C TYR A 376 6.74 -18.66 -10.09
N GLU A 377 6.10 -19.61 -10.78
CA GLU A 377 6.79 -20.82 -11.28
C GLU A 377 7.68 -20.46 -12.48
N THR A 378 8.85 -19.87 -12.23
CA THR A 378 9.65 -19.27 -13.30
C THR A 378 10.32 -20.30 -14.22
N ASN A 379 9.76 -20.54 -15.41
CA ASN A 379 10.50 -21.16 -16.52
C ASN A 379 11.24 -20.12 -17.38
N CYS A 380 11.37 -18.90 -16.85
CA CYS A 380 11.96 -17.75 -17.50
C CYS A 380 13.49 -17.81 -17.60
N SER A 381 14.04 -17.29 -18.71
CA SER A 381 15.49 -17.18 -18.91
C SER A 381 16.15 -16.09 -18.05
N VAL A 382 15.37 -15.08 -17.65
CA VAL A 382 15.82 -13.96 -16.80
C VAL A 382 14.80 -13.78 -15.69
N ASN A 383 15.29 -13.77 -14.45
CA ASN A 383 14.49 -13.55 -13.26
C ASN A 383 14.84 -12.21 -12.61
N TYR A 384 13.84 -11.35 -12.47
CA TYR A 384 13.89 -10.10 -11.74
C TYR A 384 13.53 -10.31 -10.27
N THR A 385 13.98 -9.37 -9.44
CA THR A 385 13.63 -9.33 -8.01
C THR A 385 12.28 -8.66 -7.80
N ASN A 386 11.74 -8.79 -6.58
CA ASN A 386 10.55 -8.05 -6.16
C ASN A 386 10.74 -6.53 -6.37
N GLY A 387 9.63 -5.90 -6.72
CA GLY A 387 9.50 -4.46 -6.87
C GLY A 387 9.82 -3.69 -5.60
N PRO A 388 10.15 -2.39 -5.73
CA PRO A 388 10.64 -1.58 -4.64
C PRO A 388 9.55 -1.35 -3.59
N SER A 389 9.95 -1.36 -2.31
CA SER A 389 9.08 -0.91 -1.22
C SER A 389 8.78 0.59 -1.31
N PHE A 390 7.83 1.11 -0.53
CA PHE A 390 7.59 2.56 -0.46
C PHE A 390 8.86 3.36 -0.12
N PHE A 391 9.75 2.80 0.71
CA PHE A 391 10.99 3.46 1.12
C PHE A 391 12.04 3.39 0.01
N ASP A 392 12.10 2.28 -0.73
CA ASP A 392 12.93 2.18 -1.93
C ASP A 392 12.48 3.18 -2.99
N ARG A 393 11.16 3.37 -3.19
CA ARG A 393 10.59 4.34 -4.13
C ARG A 393 10.96 5.77 -3.76
N LEU A 394 10.85 6.15 -2.47
CA LEU A 394 11.33 7.44 -1.96
C LEU A 394 12.85 7.62 -2.11
N ASP A 395 13.62 6.53 -2.00
CA ASP A 395 15.06 6.52 -2.25
C ASP A 395 15.41 6.54 -3.74
N GLY A 396 14.44 6.42 -4.66
CA GLY A 396 14.67 6.32 -6.10
C GLY A 396 15.24 4.98 -6.56
N ASN A 397 15.09 3.93 -5.75
CA ASN A 397 15.47 2.56 -6.10
C ASN A 397 14.33 1.87 -6.87
N TYR A 398 14.72 1.12 -7.90
CA TYR A 398 13.78 0.31 -8.69
C TYR A 398 13.62 -1.13 -8.21
N ASN A 399 14.44 -1.60 -7.27
CA ASN A 399 14.38 -2.97 -6.76
C ASN A 399 14.19 -2.94 -5.25
N LEU A 400 13.59 -3.98 -4.69
CA LEU A 400 13.53 -4.18 -3.25
C LEU A 400 14.94 -4.28 -2.66
N SER A 401 15.33 -3.34 -1.79
CA SER A 401 16.66 -3.39 -1.18
C SER A 401 16.74 -4.40 -0.04
N GLU A 402 17.87 -5.10 0.05
CA GLU A 402 18.17 -5.99 1.19
C GLU A 402 18.11 -5.24 2.52
N LYS A 403 18.45 -3.95 2.51
CA LYS A 403 18.38 -3.06 3.66
C LYS A 403 16.99 -3.06 4.30
N TYR A 404 15.96 -2.70 3.54
CA TYR A 404 14.59 -2.62 4.06
C TYR A 404 13.99 -4.01 4.30
N GLN A 405 14.34 -4.98 3.45
CA GLN A 405 13.90 -6.36 3.63
C GLN A 405 14.41 -6.97 4.95
N ASN A 406 15.69 -6.75 5.28
CA ASN A 406 16.29 -7.24 6.53
C ASN A 406 15.70 -6.55 7.76
N GLN A 407 15.44 -5.23 7.69
CA GLN A 407 14.81 -4.51 8.80
C GLN A 407 13.39 -5.02 9.07
N SER A 408 12.56 -5.14 8.02
CA SER A 408 11.20 -5.66 8.17
C SER A 408 11.19 -7.11 8.70
N ARG A 409 12.13 -7.94 8.23
CA ARG A 409 12.29 -9.32 8.74
C ARG A 409 12.68 -9.35 10.22
N GLU A 410 13.62 -8.50 10.64
CA GLU A 410 14.10 -8.43 12.02
C GLU A 410 12.99 -7.98 12.99
N TYR A 411 12.20 -6.98 12.61
CA TYR A 411 11.21 -6.37 13.53
C TYR A 411 9.81 -6.96 13.43
N PHE A 412 9.41 -7.44 12.25
CA PHE A 412 8.04 -7.86 11.97
C PHE A 412 7.93 -9.28 11.39
N ASN A 413 9.05 -9.98 11.20
CA ASN A 413 9.08 -11.31 10.57
C ASN A 413 8.39 -11.34 9.19
N ASN A 414 8.50 -10.23 8.45
CA ASN A 414 7.93 -10.08 7.11
C ASN A 414 8.99 -9.54 6.15
N SER A 415 9.12 -10.13 4.96
CA SER A 415 9.99 -9.64 3.88
C SER A 415 9.23 -9.21 2.62
N LEU A 416 7.91 -9.37 2.60
CA LEU A 416 7.04 -8.97 1.49
C LEU A 416 6.57 -7.53 1.72
N ILE A 417 7.47 -6.59 1.38
CA ILE A 417 7.26 -5.14 1.54
C ILE A 417 7.29 -4.39 0.20
N GLY A 418 7.56 -5.10 -0.90
CA GLY A 418 7.58 -4.53 -2.25
C GLY A 418 6.16 -4.38 -2.79
N ILE A 419 5.95 -3.33 -3.59
CA ILE A 419 4.70 -3.09 -4.33
C ILE A 419 5.00 -2.95 -5.81
N GLU A 420 4.01 -3.25 -6.65
CA GLU A 420 4.07 -3.09 -8.11
C GLU A 420 2.70 -2.72 -8.67
N THR A 421 2.69 -2.13 -9.86
CA THR A 421 1.47 -1.71 -10.57
C THR A 421 1.69 -1.77 -12.09
N LEU A 422 0.60 -1.76 -12.86
CA LEU A 422 0.67 -1.56 -14.31
C LEU A 422 0.92 -0.08 -14.66
N VAL A 423 1.73 0.16 -15.68
CA VAL A 423 1.95 1.47 -16.28
C VAL A 423 0.84 1.79 -17.26
N ASP A 424 0.18 2.93 -17.05
CA ASP A 424 -0.74 3.49 -18.02
C ASP A 424 0.04 4.28 -19.07
N ILE A 425 0.32 3.64 -20.19
CA ILE A 425 1.03 4.28 -21.30
C ILE A 425 0.21 5.40 -21.97
N TYR A 426 -1.12 5.40 -21.86
CA TYR A 426 -1.98 6.44 -22.44
C TYR A 426 -1.84 7.71 -21.60
N GLU A 427 -1.81 7.57 -20.27
CA GLU A 427 -1.49 8.67 -19.36
C GLU A 427 -0.10 9.25 -19.64
N LEU A 428 0.91 8.42 -19.93
CA LEU A 428 2.24 8.91 -20.34
C LEU A 428 2.14 9.80 -21.58
N MET A 429 1.41 9.36 -22.60
CA MET A 429 1.24 10.10 -23.86
C MET A 429 0.51 11.43 -23.64
N ASP A 430 -0.56 11.43 -22.85
CA ASP A 430 -1.33 12.63 -22.50
C ASP A 430 -0.45 13.69 -21.80
N HIS A 431 0.57 13.24 -21.07
CA HIS A 431 1.55 14.10 -20.40
C HIS A 431 2.81 14.39 -21.22
N ASN A 432 2.80 14.10 -22.53
CA ASN A 432 3.94 14.27 -23.47
C ASN A 432 5.20 13.52 -23.03
N ILE A 433 5.04 12.34 -22.44
CA ILE A 433 6.13 11.40 -22.14
C ILE A 433 6.11 10.33 -23.22
N VAL A 434 7.25 10.14 -23.90
CA VAL A 434 7.36 9.16 -24.98
C VAL A 434 7.38 7.75 -24.37
N PRO A 435 6.41 6.87 -24.70
CA PRO A 435 6.38 5.53 -24.12
C PRO A 435 7.55 4.66 -24.62
N HIS A 436 8.12 3.86 -23.72
CA HIS A 436 9.08 2.81 -24.08
C HIS A 436 8.35 1.63 -24.74
N ALA A 437 8.30 1.65 -26.08
CA ALA A 437 7.47 0.73 -26.87
C ALA A 437 7.70 -0.78 -26.60
N ASN A 438 8.92 -1.18 -26.28
CA ASN A 438 9.27 -2.58 -26.04
C ASN A 438 9.25 -2.98 -24.56
N ALA A 439 9.03 -2.04 -23.64
CA ALA A 439 9.15 -2.29 -22.22
C ALA A 439 7.94 -3.05 -21.65
N THR A 440 8.16 -3.90 -20.65
CA THR A 440 7.09 -4.49 -19.83
C THR A 440 6.33 -3.38 -19.12
N TRP A 441 5.00 -3.47 -19.05
CA TRP A 441 4.14 -2.48 -18.40
C TRP A 441 4.11 -2.64 -16.88
N ILE A 442 5.03 -3.39 -16.28
CA ILE A 442 5.22 -3.45 -14.83
C ILE A 442 6.08 -2.28 -14.38
N ASP A 443 5.55 -1.39 -13.54
CA ASP A 443 6.11 -0.07 -13.25
C ASP A 443 7.62 -0.02 -13.00
N TYR A 444 8.12 -0.75 -12.02
CA TYR A 444 9.53 -0.69 -11.63
C TYR A 444 10.49 -1.28 -12.68
N LEU A 445 9.97 -2.12 -13.57
CA LEU A 445 10.70 -2.69 -14.70
C LEU A 445 10.58 -1.82 -15.95
N TYR A 446 9.43 -1.18 -16.16
CA TYR A 446 9.14 -0.26 -17.25
C TYR A 446 10.12 0.90 -17.26
N TRP A 447 10.29 1.56 -16.11
CA TRP A 447 11.21 2.70 -15.94
C TRP A 447 12.69 2.32 -16.10
N ARG A 448 12.99 1.02 -16.16
CA ARG A 448 14.33 0.48 -16.45
C ARG A 448 14.47 0.00 -17.90
N GLU A 449 13.46 0.22 -18.73
CA GLU A 449 13.39 -0.24 -20.12
C GLU A 449 13.57 -1.76 -20.26
N VAL A 450 13.04 -2.53 -19.29
CA VAL A 450 13.07 -3.99 -19.35
C VAL A 450 12.11 -4.46 -20.44
N ASN A 451 12.62 -5.22 -21.41
CA ASN A 451 11.80 -5.73 -22.50
C ASN A 451 10.69 -6.66 -22.02
N GLY A 452 9.49 -6.48 -22.57
CA GLY A 452 8.36 -7.39 -22.43
C GLY A 452 7.98 -8.02 -23.78
N SER A 453 7.24 -9.12 -23.71
CA SER A 453 6.54 -9.72 -24.85
C SER A 453 5.11 -9.25 -24.87
N GLU A 454 4.56 -9.08 -26.07
CA GLU A 454 3.15 -8.80 -26.24
C GLU A 454 2.31 -9.96 -25.73
N VAL A 455 1.24 -9.65 -24.99
CA VAL A 455 0.35 -10.68 -24.43
C VAL A 455 -0.93 -10.81 -25.25
N CYS A 456 -1.35 -12.05 -25.47
CA CYS A 456 -2.59 -12.37 -26.13
C CYS A 456 -3.77 -12.24 -25.16
N GLY A 457 -4.97 -12.00 -25.69
CA GLY A 457 -6.18 -11.83 -24.87
C GLY A 457 -6.40 -10.42 -24.32
N VAL A 458 -5.48 -9.49 -24.56
CA VAL A 458 -5.72 -8.06 -24.37
C VAL A 458 -5.62 -7.39 -25.73
N CYS A 459 -6.65 -6.70 -26.20
CA CYS A 459 -6.65 -6.04 -27.52
C CYS A 459 -5.98 -4.67 -27.44
N LYS A 460 -5.36 -4.29 -28.55
CA LYS A 460 -4.62 -3.04 -28.67
C LYS A 460 -5.61 -1.88 -28.78
N THR A 461 -5.31 -0.78 -28.10
CA THR A 461 -6.01 0.50 -28.29
C THR A 461 -5.02 1.50 -28.86
N GLY A 462 -5.27 2.02 -30.06
CA GLY A 462 -4.30 2.87 -30.76
C GLY A 462 -3.04 2.10 -31.17
N ASP A 463 -1.86 2.64 -30.83
CA ASP A 463 -0.57 2.16 -31.35
C ASP A 463 0.17 1.18 -30.43
N TYR A 464 -0.36 0.87 -29.25
CA TYR A 464 0.39 0.13 -28.24
C TYR A 464 -0.35 -1.10 -27.69
N ALA A 465 0.28 -2.26 -27.87
CA ALA A 465 -0.14 -3.49 -27.24
C ALA A 465 0.48 -3.62 -25.85
N ILE A 466 -0.25 -4.25 -24.93
CA ILE A 466 0.28 -4.52 -23.60
C ILE A 466 1.42 -5.53 -23.68
N ARG A 467 2.53 -5.21 -23.01
CA ARG A 467 3.71 -6.06 -22.96
C ARG A 467 4.02 -6.40 -21.52
N LEU A 468 4.34 -7.65 -21.26
CA LEU A 468 4.72 -8.13 -19.93
C LEU A 468 6.02 -8.93 -20.03
N ASP A 469 6.84 -8.90 -18.99
CA ASP A 469 7.98 -9.80 -18.89
C ASP A 469 7.50 -11.22 -18.57
N CYS A 470 8.38 -12.20 -18.84
CA CYS A 470 8.06 -13.62 -18.72
C CYS A 470 7.48 -14.01 -17.36
N GLN A 471 7.98 -13.43 -16.27
CA GLN A 471 7.57 -13.80 -14.91
C GLN A 471 6.13 -13.33 -14.62
N HIS A 472 5.75 -12.16 -15.12
CA HIS A 472 4.39 -11.64 -15.00
C HIS A 472 3.42 -12.31 -15.98
N ILE A 473 3.89 -12.72 -17.17
CA ILE A 473 3.10 -13.54 -18.10
C ILE A 473 2.67 -14.85 -17.42
N GLU A 474 3.61 -15.55 -16.78
CA GLU A 474 3.31 -16.78 -16.03
C GLU A 474 2.41 -16.50 -14.81
N ARG A 475 2.64 -15.42 -14.06
CA ARG A 475 1.78 -15.03 -12.91
C ARG A 475 0.32 -14.88 -13.31
N TYR A 476 0.06 -14.27 -14.47
CA TYR A 476 -1.28 -13.95 -14.93
C TYR A 476 -1.89 -15.00 -15.88
N ASP A 477 -1.20 -16.13 -16.11
CA ASP A 477 -1.61 -17.20 -17.03
C ASP A 477 -1.92 -16.68 -18.45
N LEU A 478 -1.04 -15.79 -18.95
CA LEU A 478 -1.20 -15.14 -20.25
C LEU A 478 -0.40 -15.87 -21.33
N ASP A 479 -0.89 -15.79 -22.56
CA ASP A 479 -0.20 -16.32 -23.74
C ASP A 479 0.57 -15.22 -24.46
N THR A 480 1.59 -15.60 -25.23
CA THR A 480 2.37 -14.67 -26.08
C THR A 480 2.44 -15.14 -27.54
N GLY A 481 1.84 -16.30 -27.87
CA GLY A 481 1.81 -16.86 -29.21
C GLY A 481 0.67 -16.31 -30.06
N CYS A 482 0.64 -15.00 -30.25
CA CYS A 482 -0.14 -14.27 -31.25
C CYS A 482 0.86 -13.50 -32.13
#